data_AF-A0A443ZFY3-F1
#
_entry.id   AF-A0A443ZFY3-F1
#
_cell.length_a   1.000
_cell.length_b   1.000
_cell.length_c   1.000
_cell.angle_alpha   90.00
_cell.angle_beta   90.00
_cell.angle_gamma   90.00
#
_symmetry.space_group_name_H-M   'P 1'
#
loop_
_entity.id
_entity.type
_entity.pdbx_description
1 polymer ?
#
loop_
_entity_poly.entity_id
_entity_poly.type
_entity_poly.pdbx_seq_one_letter_code
_entity_poly.pdbx_strand_id
1 'polypeptide(L)'
;MSRRLPLIALALFLPLWLAASYEVRYALMEDAQWVGACVEQAQVWQCQARSVLGLLIHFRVIAWTALGLALLAQVVPAGAGWRVAVLALVFGIPALVLYSASIAVFAVVLAGLRLVRPFRG
;
A
#
# COMPACT_ATOMS: atom_id res chain seq x y z
N MET A 1 -1.26 27.06 -2.24
CA MET A 1 -1.11 25.92 -3.18
C MET A 1 -2.44 25.68 -3.89
N SER A 2 -2.48 25.58 -5.21
CA SER A 2 -3.72 25.24 -5.94
C SER A 2 -4.24 23.89 -5.43
N ARG A 3 -5.52 23.83 -5.01
CA ARG A 3 -6.18 22.57 -4.57
C ARG A 3 -6.11 21.44 -5.61
N ARG A 4 -5.86 21.77 -6.89
CA ARG A 4 -5.76 20.79 -7.98
C ARG A 4 -4.40 20.09 -8.05
N LEU A 5 -3.31 20.76 -7.67
CA LEU A 5 -1.96 20.19 -7.73
C LEU A 5 -1.79 18.89 -6.92
N PRO A 6 -2.22 18.81 -5.63
CA PRO A 6 -2.08 17.57 -4.87
C PRO A 6 -2.96 16.44 -5.41
N LEU A 7 -4.09 16.76 -6.04
CA LEU A 7 -4.96 15.76 -6.67
C LEU A 7 -4.35 15.20 -7.96
N ILE A 8 -3.75 16.05 -8.79
CA ILE A 8 -3.03 15.61 -9.99
C ILE A 8 -1.84 14.74 -9.61
N ALA A 9 -1.05 15.17 -8.61
CA ALA A 9 0.06 14.38 -8.10
C ALA A 9 -0.41 13.00 -7.60
N LEU A 10 -1.51 12.95 -6.86
CA LEU A 10 -2.07 11.67 -6.39
C LEU A 10 -2.57 10.80 -7.56
N ALA A 11 -3.22 11.40 -8.55
CA ALA A 11 -3.71 10.69 -9.73
C ALA A 11 -2.58 10.07 -10.57
N LEU A 12 -1.38 10.67 -10.59
CA LEU A 12 -0.18 10.10 -11.22
C LEU A 12 0.52 9.08 -10.31
N PHE A 13 0.56 9.36 -9.01
CA PHE A 13 1.25 8.52 -8.04
C PHE A 13 0.57 7.16 -7.85
N LEU A 14 -0.76 7.11 -7.71
CA LEU A 14 -1.49 5.88 -7.47
C LEU A 14 -1.28 4.80 -8.56
N PRO A 15 -1.39 5.09 -9.87
CA PRO A 15 -1.15 4.08 -10.90
C PRO A 15 0.32 3.64 -10.95
N LEU A 16 1.26 4.57 -10.74
CA LEU A 16 2.68 4.22 -10.67
C LEU A 16 2.98 3.30 -9.47
N TRP A 17 2.40 3.61 -8.32
CA TRP A 17 2.55 2.79 -7.11
C TRP A 17 1.89 1.43 -7.24
N LEU A 18 0.75 1.36 -7.92
CA LEU A 18 0.11 0.10 -8.27
C LEU A 18 1.01 -0.74 -9.19
N ALA A 19 1.59 -0.15 -10.23
CA ALA A 19 2.52 -0.83 -11.13
C ALA A 19 3.75 -1.37 -10.38
N ALA A 20 4.38 -0.55 -9.54
CA ALA A 20 5.49 -0.98 -8.69
C ALA A 20 5.09 -2.13 -7.74
N SER A 21 3.88 -2.09 -7.17
CA SER A 21 3.37 -3.17 -6.31
C SER A 21 3.18 -4.48 -7.07
N TYR A 22 2.75 -4.41 -8.34
CA TYR A 22 2.64 -5.58 -9.22
C TYR A 22 4.01 -6.13 -9.62
N GLU A 23 4.99 -5.27 -9.90
CA GLU A 23 6.35 -5.71 -10.15
C GLU A 23 6.94 -6.44 -8.95
N VAL A 24 6.77 -5.92 -7.73
CA VAL A 24 7.21 -6.61 -6.50
C VAL A 24 6.55 -7.99 -6.38
N ARG A 25 5.26 -8.09 -6.71
CA ARG A 25 4.57 -9.38 -6.67
C ARG A 25 5.12 -10.34 -7.73
N TYR A 26 5.13 -9.95 -9.00
CA TYR A 26 5.44 -10.88 -10.08
C TYR A 26 6.94 -11.14 -10.26
N ALA A 27 7.78 -10.10 -10.15
CA ALA A 27 9.21 -10.21 -10.42
C ALA A 27 10.03 -10.67 -9.19
N LEU A 28 9.57 -10.40 -7.97
CA LEU A 28 10.29 -10.78 -6.74
C LEU A 28 9.64 -11.97 -6.01
N MET A 29 8.30 -12.00 -5.91
CA MET A 29 7.59 -13.03 -5.14
C MET A 29 7.14 -14.24 -5.98
N GLU A 30 6.84 -14.08 -7.27
CA GLU A 30 6.36 -15.19 -8.11
C GLU A 30 7.43 -15.75 -9.06
N ASP A 31 8.53 -15.03 -9.28
CA ASP A 31 9.57 -15.44 -10.21
C ASP A 31 10.41 -16.64 -9.71
N ALA A 32 10.50 -17.68 -10.54
CA ALA A 32 11.19 -18.94 -10.26
C ALA A 32 12.72 -18.78 -10.16
N GLN A 33 13.31 -17.77 -10.80
CA GLN A 33 14.75 -17.51 -10.77
C GLN A 33 15.24 -17.27 -9.34
N TRP A 34 14.45 -16.55 -8.53
CA TRP A 34 14.79 -16.23 -7.15
C TRP A 34 14.54 -17.39 -6.20
N VAL A 35 13.57 -18.28 -6.51
CA VAL A 35 13.29 -19.45 -5.68
C VAL A 35 14.50 -20.40 -5.66
N GLY A 36 15.11 -20.66 -6.83
CA GLY A 36 16.33 -21.47 -6.92
C GLY A 36 17.53 -20.79 -6.23
N ALA A 37 17.76 -19.51 -6.53
CA ALA A 37 18.88 -18.76 -5.98
C ALA A 37 18.85 -18.63 -4.44
N CYS A 38 17.67 -18.47 -3.84
CA CYS A 38 17.53 -18.31 -2.40
C CYS A 38 17.69 -19.61 -1.60
N VAL A 39 17.63 -20.79 -2.24
CA VAL A 39 17.93 -22.07 -1.61
C VAL A 39 19.44 -22.27 -1.46
N GLU A 40 20.24 -21.84 -2.44
CA GLU A 40 21.70 -21.98 -2.40
C GLU A 40 22.39 -20.83 -1.67
N GLN A 41 21.90 -19.59 -1.79
CA GLN A 41 22.55 -18.38 -1.25
C GLN A 41 21.54 -17.51 -0.49
N ALA A 42 21.23 -17.90 0.74
CA ALA A 42 20.20 -17.25 1.56
C ALA A 42 20.55 -15.81 2.03
N GLN A 43 21.81 -15.38 1.91
CA GLN A 43 22.29 -14.07 2.40
C GLN A 43 22.14 -12.93 1.38
N VAL A 44 21.61 -13.19 0.19
CA VAL A 44 21.42 -12.13 -0.82
C VAL A 44 20.18 -11.28 -0.46
N TRP A 45 20.27 -9.97 -0.70
CA TRP A 45 19.25 -9.00 -0.27
C TRP A 45 17.84 -9.32 -0.81
N GLN A 46 17.72 -9.86 -2.03
CA GLN A 46 16.44 -10.25 -2.63
C GLN A 46 15.73 -11.34 -1.80
N CYS A 47 16.50 -12.29 -1.27
CA CYS A 47 15.98 -13.38 -0.46
C CYS A 47 15.48 -12.89 0.91
N GLN A 48 16.20 -11.94 1.51
CA GLN A 48 15.74 -11.27 2.74
C GLN A 48 14.49 -10.43 2.48
N ALA A 49 14.44 -9.66 1.39
CA ALA A 49 13.26 -8.88 1.02
C ALA A 49 12.03 -9.78 0.82
N ARG A 50 12.20 -10.90 0.10
CA ARG A 50 11.14 -11.90 -0.13
C ARG A 50 10.65 -12.53 1.17
N SER A 51 11.55 -12.90 2.09
CA SER A 51 11.16 -13.50 3.37
C SER A 51 10.42 -12.52 4.28
N VAL A 52 10.89 -11.27 4.37
CA VAL A 52 10.23 -10.20 5.13
C VAL A 52 8.86 -9.89 4.54
N LEU A 53 8.75 -9.75 3.21
CA LEU A 53 7.46 -9.56 2.54
C LEU A 53 6.52 -10.73 2.81
N GLY A 54 7.01 -11.97 2.73
CA GLY A 54 6.25 -13.17 3.07
C GLY A 54 5.70 -13.12 4.50
N LEU A 55 6.52 -12.73 5.49
CA LEU A 55 6.08 -12.56 6.88
C LEU A 55 5.04 -11.45 7.04
N LEU A 56 5.26 -10.30 6.42
CA LEU A 56 4.33 -9.17 6.46
C LEU A 56 2.97 -9.50 5.85
N ILE A 57 2.94 -10.32 4.80
CA ILE A 57 1.73 -10.83 4.17
C ILE A 57 1.06 -11.88 5.06
N HIS A 58 1.83 -12.84 5.60
CA HIS A 58 1.31 -13.91 6.45
C HIS A 58 0.60 -13.36 7.68
N PHE A 59 1.24 -12.43 8.40
CA PHE A 59 0.66 -11.75 9.56
C PHE A 59 -0.28 -10.59 9.19
N ARG A 60 -0.47 -10.32 7.89
CA ARG A 60 -1.32 -9.25 7.37
C ARG A 60 -1.01 -7.87 7.95
N VAL A 61 0.24 -7.62 8.33
CA VAL A 61 0.69 -6.39 8.99
C VAL A 61 0.40 -5.18 8.09
N ILE A 62 0.69 -5.29 6.79
CA ILE A 62 0.47 -4.20 5.82
C ILE A 62 -1.03 -3.91 5.68
N ALA A 63 -1.88 -4.94 5.72
CA ALA A 63 -3.32 -4.77 5.58
C ALA A 63 -3.94 -4.12 6.83
N TRP A 64 -3.54 -4.58 8.02
CA TRP A 64 -4.01 -4.01 9.28
C TRP A 64 -3.53 -2.58 9.50
N THR A 65 -2.28 -2.27 9.14
CA THR A 65 -1.75 -0.90 9.19
C THR A 65 -2.51 0.02 8.24
N ALA A 66 -2.76 -0.41 7.00
CA ALA A 66 -3.57 0.34 6.04
C ALA A 66 -4.99 0.61 6.57
N LEU A 67 -5.65 -0.42 7.14
CA LEU A 67 -6.98 -0.27 7.71
C LEU A 67 -6.99 0.67 8.93
N GLY A 68 -6.04 0.51 9.84
CA GLY A 68 -5.89 1.38 11.01
C GLY A 68 -5.70 2.85 10.61
N LEU A 69 -4.86 3.12 9.61
CA LEU A 69 -4.68 4.45 9.05
C LEU A 69 -5.96 4.96 8.37
N ALA A 70 -6.65 4.12 7.61
CA ALA A 70 -7.90 4.51 6.95
C ALA A 70 -8.98 4.89 7.97
N LEU A 71 -9.11 4.15 9.07
CA LEU A 71 -10.02 4.48 10.17
C LEU A 71 -9.60 5.76 10.89
N LEU A 72 -8.30 5.93 11.16
CA LEU A 72 -7.76 7.15 11.77
C LEU A 72 -8.04 8.38 10.91
N ALA A 73 -7.93 8.26 9.58
CA ALA A 73 -8.23 9.34 8.65
C ALA A 73 -9.70 9.83 8.73
N GLN A 74 -10.62 8.98 9.21
CA GLN A 74 -12.03 9.36 9.37
C GLN A 74 -12.26 10.27 10.56
N VAL A 75 -11.55 10.03 11.67
CA VAL A 75 -11.72 10.79 12.91
C VAL A 75 -10.87 12.06 12.95
N VAL A 76 -9.75 12.10 12.21
CA VAL A 76 -8.86 13.27 12.19
C VAL A 76 -9.49 14.43 11.40
N PRO A 77 -9.50 15.67 11.95
CA PRO A 77 -10.11 16.82 11.28
C PRO A 77 -9.31 17.30 10.06
N ALA A 78 -10.03 17.97 9.14
CA ALA A 78 -9.48 18.79 8.07
C ALA A 78 -8.38 18.09 7.22
N GLY A 79 -7.29 18.83 6.94
CA GLY A 79 -6.21 18.47 6.02
C GLY A 79 -5.25 17.41 6.58
N ALA A 80 -5.17 17.24 7.90
CA ALA A 80 -4.43 16.15 8.50
C ALA A 80 -5.06 14.80 8.14
N GLY A 81 -6.40 14.70 8.19
CA GLY A 81 -7.11 13.49 7.76
C GLY A 81 -6.91 13.16 6.27
N TRP A 82 -6.72 14.18 5.41
CA TRP A 82 -6.36 13.95 4.01
C TRP A 82 -4.98 13.30 3.86
N ARG A 83 -3.97 13.78 4.60
CA ARG A 83 -2.63 13.20 4.59
C ARG A 83 -2.62 11.76 5.11
N VAL A 84 -3.36 11.50 6.19
CA VAL A 84 -3.49 10.14 6.73
C VAL A 84 -4.20 9.22 5.73
N ALA A 85 -5.20 9.71 4.99
CA ALA A 85 -5.84 8.93 3.93
C ALA A 85 -4.88 8.61 2.78
N VAL A 86 -4.02 9.54 2.37
CA VAL A 86 -2.97 9.25 1.38
C VAL A 86 -2.00 8.18 1.89
N LEU A 87 -1.56 8.27 3.15
CA LEU A 87 -0.72 7.22 3.75
C LEU A 87 -1.45 5.86 3.79
N ALA A 88 -2.74 5.85 4.12
CA ALA A 88 -3.55 4.63 4.08
C ALA A 88 -3.58 4.01 2.68
N LEU A 89 -3.63 4.80 1.60
CA LEU A 89 -3.54 4.29 0.22
C LEU A 89 -2.15 3.74 -0.11
N VAL A 90 -1.08 4.39 0.36
CA VAL A 90 0.30 3.92 0.15
C VAL A 90 0.50 2.52 0.72
N PHE A 91 -0.10 2.19 1.87
CA PHE A 91 -0.04 0.83 2.44
C PHE A 91 -1.15 -0.09 1.90
N GLY A 92 -2.33 0.47 1.61
CA GLY A 92 -3.50 -0.29 1.16
C GLY A 92 -3.31 -0.90 -0.23
N ILE A 93 -2.70 -0.18 -1.17
CA ILE A 93 -2.47 -0.68 -2.53
C ILE A 93 -1.52 -1.90 -2.55
N PRO A 94 -0.33 -1.86 -1.93
CA PRO A 94 0.53 -3.02 -1.81
C PRO A 94 -0.17 -4.18 -1.10
N ALA A 95 -0.90 -3.92 0.00
CA ALA A 95 -1.65 -4.98 0.70
C ALA A 95 -2.73 -5.63 -0.18
N LEU A 96 -3.39 -4.83 -1.03
CA LEU A 96 -4.40 -5.32 -1.97
C LEU A 96 -3.78 -6.24 -3.02
N VAL A 97 -2.62 -5.87 -3.55
CA VAL A 97 -1.91 -6.62 -4.59
C VAL A 97 -1.22 -7.87 -4.03
N LEU A 98 -0.54 -7.76 -2.88
CA LEU A 98 0.29 -8.80 -2.25
C LEU A 98 -0.53 -9.79 -1.39
N TYR A 99 -1.69 -10.24 -1.88
CA TYR A 99 -2.49 -11.33 -1.28
C TYR A 99 -3.29 -11.02 0.00
N SER A 100 -3.50 -9.76 0.38
CA SER A 100 -4.33 -9.37 1.53
C SER A 100 -5.61 -8.62 1.17
N ALA A 101 -6.19 -8.95 0.02
CA ALA A 101 -7.34 -8.24 -0.56
C ALA A 101 -8.55 -8.13 0.39
N SER A 102 -8.87 -9.17 1.16
CA SER A 102 -10.08 -9.20 2.00
C SER A 102 -10.14 -8.07 3.04
N ILE A 103 -8.99 -7.54 3.49
CA ILE A 103 -8.91 -6.41 4.44
C ILE A 103 -8.58 -5.12 3.67
N ALA A 104 -7.63 -5.20 2.73
CA ALA A 104 -7.10 -4.05 2.03
C ALA A 104 -8.14 -3.31 1.18
N VAL A 105 -9.14 -4.02 0.61
CA VAL A 105 -10.25 -3.38 -0.13
C VAL A 105 -10.97 -2.35 0.74
N PHE A 106 -11.29 -2.69 1.98
CA PHE A 106 -11.96 -1.77 2.90
C PHE A 106 -11.09 -0.56 3.23
N ALA A 107 -9.79 -0.78 3.46
CA ALA A 107 -8.85 0.30 3.72
C ALA A 107 -8.77 1.29 2.54
N VAL A 108 -8.64 0.78 1.31
CA VAL A 108 -8.56 1.60 0.10
C VAL A 108 -9.86 2.38 -0.14
N VAL A 109 -11.02 1.74 0.01
CA VAL A 109 -12.32 2.40 -0.15
C VAL A 109 -12.50 3.50 0.90
N LEU A 110 -12.24 3.22 2.18
CA LEU A 110 -12.37 4.22 3.26
C LEU A 110 -11.45 5.41 3.03
N ALA A 111 -10.20 5.16 2.64
CA ALA A 111 -9.24 6.21 2.32
C ALA A 111 -9.70 7.04 1.10
N GLY A 112 -10.18 6.39 0.04
CA GLY A 112 -10.73 7.06 -1.16
C GLY A 112 -11.91 7.97 -0.82
N LEU A 113 -12.87 7.46 -0.03
CA LEU A 113 -14.01 8.25 0.45
C LEU A 113 -13.56 9.47 1.26
N ARG A 114 -12.49 9.36 2.05
CA ARG A 114 -11.95 10.50 2.81
C ARG A 114 -11.36 11.57 1.90
N LEU A 115 -10.69 11.21 0.81
CA LEU A 115 -10.04 12.15 -0.10
C LEU A 115 -11.04 13.01 -0.89
N VAL A 116 -12.22 12.47 -1.18
CA VAL A 116 -13.27 13.18 -1.93
C VAL A 116 -14.20 14.00 -1.03
N ARG A 117 -14.11 13.85 0.30
CA ARG A 117 -14.95 14.63 1.22
C ARG A 117 -14.69 16.13 1.05
N PRO A 118 -15.74 16.94 0.82
CA PRO A 118 -15.58 18.37 0.72
C PRO A 118 -15.03 18.92 2.04
N PHE A 119 -13.98 19.72 1.94
CA PHE A 119 -13.41 20.43 3.08
C PHE A 119 -14.45 21.43 3.60
N ARG A 120 -15.20 21.05 4.63
CA ARG A 120 -16.03 21.96 5.42
C ARG A 120 -15.15 22.50 6.54
N GLY A 121 -14.55 23.65 6.30
CA GLY A 121 -13.74 24.44 7.23
C GLY A 121 -13.69 25.85 6.70
#